data_AF-A0A918FNZ3-F1
#
_entry.id   AF-A0A918FNZ3-F1
#
_cell.length_a   1.000
_cell.length_b   1.000
_cell.length_c   1.000
_cell.angle_alpha   90.00
_cell.angle_beta   90.00
_cell.angle_gamma   90.00
#
_symmetry.space_group_name_H-M   'P 1'
#
loop_
_entity.id
_entity.type
_entity.pdbx_description
1 polymer ?
#
loop_
_entity_poly.entity_id
_entity_poly.type
_entity_poly.pdbx_seq_one_letter_code
_entity_poly.pdbx_strand_id
1 'polypeptide(L)'
;MNGWLGLGGAVVTVVGVIVTGWLTYRGGRAAASIQAEPNQRAADLAAFREIRDDMQKDIDDLKAEARSLRSLVRAFAVYVGELTSQMRGAGIEPPAPPERVDEYNRTGV
;
A
#
# COMPACT_ATOMS: atom_id res chain seq x y z
N MET A 1 -11.02 4.02 -23.03
CA MET A 1 -10.32 4.96 -22.13
C MET A 1 -10.12 4.30 -20.76
N ASN A 2 -8.95 3.68 -20.59
CA ASN A 2 -8.03 3.73 -19.44
C ASN A 2 -8.54 3.50 -18.00
N GLY A 3 -9.08 2.31 -17.70
CA GLY A 3 -9.27 1.83 -16.31
C GLY A 3 -8.01 1.30 -15.62
N TRP A 4 -6.92 1.03 -16.37
CA TRP A 4 -5.72 0.35 -15.86
C TRP A 4 -4.66 1.28 -15.24
N LEU A 5 -4.72 2.58 -15.53
CA LEU A 5 -3.91 3.59 -14.83
C LEU A 5 -4.45 3.89 -13.41
N GLY A 6 -5.72 3.54 -13.13
CA GLY A 6 -6.37 3.85 -11.86
C GLY A 6 -5.86 3.03 -10.68
N LEU A 7 -5.66 1.71 -10.84
CA LEU A 7 -5.29 0.83 -9.72
C LEU A 7 -3.79 0.85 -9.39
N GLY A 8 -2.93 0.98 -10.41
CA GLY A 8 -1.49 1.17 -10.21
C GLY A 8 -1.15 2.55 -9.66
N GLY A 9 -1.83 3.58 -10.17
CA GLY A 9 -1.75 4.93 -9.64
C GLY A 9 -2.24 4.99 -8.20
N ALA A 10 -3.39 4.38 -7.89
CA ALA A 10 -4.01 4.41 -6.56
C ALA A 10 -3.07 3.94 -5.45
N VAL A 11 -2.40 2.79 -5.60
CA VAL A 11 -1.51 2.26 -4.55
C VAL A 11 -0.30 3.18 -4.32
N VAL A 12 0.29 3.73 -5.39
CA VAL A 12 1.41 4.67 -5.27
C VAL A 12 0.96 6.00 -4.67
N THR A 13 -0.21 6.52 -5.02
CA THR A 13 -0.79 7.70 -4.37
C THR A 13 -1.14 7.46 -2.90
N VAL A 14 -1.67 6.28 -2.54
CA VAL A 14 -2.01 5.98 -1.15
C VAL A 14 -0.74 5.93 -0.29
N VAL A 15 0.30 5.23 -0.73
CA VAL A 15 1.58 5.21 -0.02
C VAL A 15 2.22 6.60 0.03
N GLY A 16 2.16 7.36 -1.07
CA GLY A 16 2.64 8.74 -1.11
C GLY A 16 1.91 9.66 -0.12
N VAL A 17 0.58 9.60 -0.08
CA VAL A 17 -0.26 10.36 0.87
C VAL A 17 0.02 9.95 2.31
N ILE A 18 0.25 8.66 2.59
CA ILE A 18 0.62 8.17 3.92
C ILE A 18 1.99 8.73 4.34
N VAL A 19 3.00 8.68 3.46
CA VAL A 19 4.35 9.19 3.75
C VAL A 19 4.33 10.72 3.93
N THR A 20 3.62 11.45 3.07
CA THR A 20 3.47 12.91 3.18
C THR A 20 2.69 13.28 4.44
N GLY A 21 1.61 12.57 4.76
CA GLY A 21 0.85 12.77 6.00
C GLY A 21 1.71 12.54 7.25
N TRP A 22 2.54 11.49 7.24
CA TRP A 22 3.47 11.19 8.32
C TRP A 22 4.58 12.25 8.48
N LEU A 23 5.13 12.75 7.38
CA LEU A 23 6.11 13.84 7.38
C LEU A 23 5.51 15.16 7.89
N THR A 24 4.31 15.52 7.42
CA THR A 24 3.58 16.70 7.86
C THR A 24 3.21 16.61 9.34
N TYR A 25 2.76 15.44 9.81
CA TYR A 25 2.48 15.20 11.22
C TYR A 25 3.73 15.39 12.10
N ARG A 26 4.88 14.86 11.68
CA ARG A 26 6.16 15.09 12.37
C ARG A 26 6.59 16.57 12.36
N GLY A 27 6.44 17.26 11.23
CA GLY A 27 6.77 18.67 11.08
C GLY A 27 5.91 19.58 11.97
N GLY A 28 4.60 19.33 12.03
CA GLY A 28 3.67 20.05 12.91
C GLY A 28 3.99 19.86 14.40
N ARG A 29 4.45 18.67 14.79
CA ARG A 29 4.89 18.34 16.17
C ARG A 29 6.06 19.21 16.65
N ALA A 30 7.01 19.49 15.76
CA ALA A 30 8.16 20.34 16.06
C ALA A 30 7.72 21.81 16.25
N ALA A 31 6.73 22.27 15.49
CA ALA A 31 6.22 23.64 15.61
C ALA A 31 5.34 23.84 16.86
N ALA A 32 4.45 22.89 17.18
CA ALA A 32 3.50 23.01 18.30
C ALA A 32 4.16 22.90 19.68
N SER A 33 5.19 22.06 19.82
CA SER A 33 5.89 21.84 21.11
C SER A 33 6.68 23.06 21.61
N ILE A 34 6.98 24.02 20.73
CA ILE A 34 7.71 25.24 21.05
C ILE A 34 6.79 26.29 21.72
N GLN A 35 5.47 26.24 21.51
CA GLN A 35 4.54 27.32 21.89
C GLN A 35 3.61 27.05 23.09
N ALA A 36 3.48 25.82 23.60
CA ALA A 36 2.49 25.51 24.65
C ALA A 36 2.99 25.73 26.10
N GLU A 37 2.08 26.09 27.02
CA GLU A 37 2.31 26.18 28.49
C GLU A 37 2.29 24.80 29.20
N PRO A 38 2.85 24.62 30.42
CA PRO A 38 3.10 23.28 31.03
C PRO A 38 1.87 22.37 31.19
N ASN A 39 0.71 22.93 31.58
CA ASN A 39 -0.53 22.15 31.71
C ASN A 39 -1.16 21.83 30.35
N GLN A 40 -1.02 22.72 29.36
CA GLN A 40 -1.46 22.47 28.00
C GLN A 40 -0.61 21.38 27.35
N ARG A 41 0.72 21.38 27.60
CA ARG A 41 1.61 20.29 27.17
C ARG A 41 1.18 18.93 27.69
N ALA A 42 0.69 18.82 28.94
CA ALA A 42 0.26 17.53 29.48
C ALA A 42 -1.01 16.99 28.80
N ALA A 43 -2.00 17.86 28.56
CA ALA A 43 -3.22 17.52 27.84
C ALA A 43 -2.95 17.21 26.35
N ASP A 44 -2.11 18.03 25.70
CA ASP A 44 -1.68 17.84 24.32
C ASP A 44 -0.92 16.52 24.17
N LEU A 45 -0.03 16.18 25.11
CA LEU A 45 0.70 14.91 25.10
C LEU A 45 -0.23 13.70 25.26
N ALA A 46 -1.31 13.80 26.03
CA ALA A 46 -2.30 12.74 26.15
C ALA A 46 -3.06 12.56 24.82
N ALA A 47 -3.58 13.64 24.24
CA ALA A 47 -4.24 13.60 22.93
C ALA A 47 -3.31 13.11 21.81
N PHE A 48 -2.03 13.51 21.82
CA PHE A 48 -1.04 13.03 20.86
C PHE A 48 -0.70 11.56 21.02
N ARG A 49 -0.79 11.00 22.23
CA ARG A 49 -0.60 9.55 22.43
C ARG A 49 -1.76 8.79 21.84
N GLU A 50 -2.99 9.23 22.11
CA GLU A 50 -4.21 8.64 21.54
C GLU A 50 -4.19 8.67 20.01
N ILE A 51 -3.93 9.84 19.39
CA ILE A 51 -3.81 9.97 17.94
C ILE A 51 -2.70 9.06 17.38
N ARG A 52 -1.55 8.98 18.06
CA ARG A 52 -0.45 8.11 17.61
C ARG A 52 -0.86 6.64 17.65
N ASP A 53 -1.53 6.22 18.71
CA ASP A 53 -1.91 4.83 18.92
C ASP A 53 -2.98 4.41 17.89
N ASP A 54 -3.95 5.29 17.62
CA ASP A 54 -4.93 5.10 16.54
C ASP A 54 -4.26 5.03 15.16
N MET A 55 -3.36 5.97 14.85
CA MET A 55 -2.60 5.94 13.59
C MET A 55 -1.75 4.67 13.45
N GLN A 56 -1.16 4.20 14.56
CA GLN A 56 -0.35 2.99 14.55
C GLN A 56 -1.23 1.76 14.24
N LYS A 57 -2.43 1.72 14.84
CA LYS A 57 -3.44 0.70 14.57
C LYS A 57 -3.86 0.71 13.10
N ASP A 58 -4.21 1.87 12.55
CA ASP A 58 -4.60 2.01 11.13
C ASP A 58 -3.48 1.55 10.19
N ILE A 59 -2.24 1.91 10.50
CA ILE A 59 -1.06 1.48 9.72
C ILE A 59 -0.92 -0.04 9.75
N ASP A 60 -1.14 -0.67 10.89
CA ASP A 60 -0.98 -2.12 11.03
C ASP A 60 -2.15 -2.88 10.37
N ASP A 61 -3.36 -2.35 10.44
CA ASP A 61 -4.54 -2.87 9.71
C ASP A 61 -4.30 -2.77 8.18
N LEU A 62 -3.83 -1.63 7.67
CA LEU A 62 -3.47 -1.44 6.26
C LEU A 62 -2.33 -2.37 5.81
N LYS A 63 -1.32 -2.61 6.65
CA LYS A 63 -0.26 -3.58 6.34
C LYS A 63 -0.80 -5.00 6.26
N ALA A 64 -1.75 -5.37 7.12
CA ALA A 64 -2.38 -6.67 7.11
C ALA A 64 -3.18 -6.87 5.80
N GLU A 65 -3.96 -5.88 5.40
CA GLU A 65 -4.68 -5.88 4.12
C GLU A 65 -3.73 -5.99 2.92
N ALA A 66 -2.66 -5.19 2.89
CA ALA A 66 -1.67 -5.24 1.82
C ALA A 66 -0.97 -6.61 1.73
N ARG A 67 -0.67 -7.25 2.86
CA ARG A 67 -0.12 -8.62 2.89
C ARG A 67 -1.12 -9.64 2.35
N SER A 68 -2.39 -9.52 2.74
CA SER A 68 -3.47 -10.39 2.25
C SER A 68 -3.62 -10.29 0.73
N LEU A 69 -3.72 -9.06 0.21
CA LEU A 69 -3.79 -8.79 -1.23
C LEU A 69 -2.58 -9.34 -1.98
N ARG A 70 -1.37 -9.13 -1.46
CA ARG A 70 -0.15 -9.69 -2.06
C ARG A 70 -0.19 -11.22 -2.11
N SER A 71 -0.71 -11.87 -1.06
CA SER A 71 -0.86 -13.32 -1.04
C SER A 71 -1.87 -13.80 -2.07
N LEU A 72 -3.00 -13.11 -2.22
CA LEU A 72 -4.02 -13.44 -3.22
C LEU A 72 -3.48 -13.30 -4.64
N VAL A 73 -2.80 -12.18 -4.94
CA VAL A 73 -2.18 -11.96 -6.26
C VAL A 73 -1.18 -13.06 -6.58
N ARG A 74 -0.38 -13.49 -5.60
CA ARG A 74 0.56 -14.60 -5.79
C ARG A 74 -0.16 -15.92 -6.08
N ALA A 75 -1.25 -16.22 -5.37
CA ALA A 75 -2.05 -17.42 -5.64
C ALA A 75 -2.65 -17.39 -7.05
N PHE A 76 -3.19 -16.24 -7.47
CA PHE A 76 -3.69 -16.06 -8.84
C PHE A 76 -2.59 -16.21 -9.90
N ALA A 77 -1.38 -15.70 -9.65
CA ALA A 77 -0.26 -15.85 -10.58
C ALA A 77 0.11 -17.32 -10.78
N VAL A 78 0.15 -18.12 -9.70
CA VAL A 78 0.38 -19.57 -9.78
C VAL A 78 -0.74 -20.24 -10.58
N TYR A 79 -2.00 -19.96 -10.26
CA TYR A 79 -3.15 -20.52 -10.94
C TYR A 79 -3.15 -20.22 -12.45
N VAL A 80 -2.88 -18.97 -12.85
CA VAL A 80 -2.78 -18.57 -14.26
C VAL A 80 -1.61 -19.27 -14.95
N GLY A 81 -0.48 -19.44 -14.26
CA GLY A 81 0.66 -20.20 -14.77
C GLY A 81 0.33 -21.66 -15.07
N GLU A 82 -0.39 -22.32 -14.15
CA GLU A 82 -0.87 -23.69 -14.34
C GLU A 82 -1.85 -23.80 -15.52
N LEU A 83 -2.82 -22.87 -15.62
CA LEU A 83 -3.77 -22.83 -16.73
C LEU A 83 -3.06 -22.63 -18.08
N THR A 84 -2.10 -21.70 -18.12
CA THR A 84 -1.28 -21.43 -19.31
C THR A 84 -0.51 -22.68 -19.75
N SER A 85 0.04 -23.43 -18.80
CA SER A 85 0.72 -24.71 -19.06
C SER A 85 -0.22 -25.76 -19.64
N GLN A 86 -1.42 -25.89 -19.06
CA GLN A 86 -2.45 -26.83 -19.55
C GLN A 86 -2.92 -26.48 -20.97
N MET A 87 -3.12 -25.19 -21.27
CA MET A 87 -3.49 -24.73 -22.61
C MET A 87 -2.43 -25.12 -23.65
N ARG A 88 -1.14 -24.87 -23.38
CA ARG A 88 -0.05 -25.30 -24.27
C ARG A 88 0.01 -26.81 -24.41
N GLY A 89 -0.21 -27.56 -23.33
CA GLY A 89 -0.28 -29.03 -23.36
C GLY A 89 -1.42 -29.54 -24.25
N ALA A 90 -2.51 -28.80 -24.37
CA ALA A 90 -3.62 -29.06 -25.29
C ALA A 90 -3.42 -28.48 -26.70
N GLY A 91 -2.26 -27.89 -26.99
CA GLY A 91 -1.96 -27.25 -28.28
C GLY A 91 -2.69 -25.91 -28.51
N ILE A 92 -3.25 -25.32 -27.45
CA ILE A 92 -3.91 -24.01 -27.49
C ILE A 92 -2.89 -22.95 -27.08
N GLU A 93 -2.64 -21.98 -27.96
CA GLU A 93 -1.76 -20.86 -27.61
C GLU A 93 -2.46 -19.94 -26.60
N PRO A 94 -1.87 -19.72 -25.41
CA PRO A 94 -2.43 -18.82 -24.41
C PRO A 94 -2.42 -17.36 -24.90
N PRO A 95 -3.39 -16.54 -24.47
CA PRO A 95 -3.34 -15.11 -24.75
C PRO A 95 -2.09 -14.49 -24.13
N ALA A 96 -1.50 -13.51 -24.81
CA ALA A 96 -0.34 -12.80 -24.31
C ALA A 96 -0.68 -12.11 -22.96
N PRO A 97 0.23 -12.17 -21.97
CA PRO A 97 0.01 -11.49 -20.70
C PRO A 97 -0.06 -9.97 -20.93
N PRO A 98 -0.82 -9.23 -20.10
CA PRO A 98 -0.80 -7.76 -20.12
C PRO A 98 0.63 -7.24 -19.91
N GLU A 99 0.98 -6.14 -20.57
CA GLU A 99 2.34 -5.56 -20.57
C GLU A 99 2.92 -5.36 -19.16
N ARG A 100 2.10 -4.91 -18.21
CA ARG A 100 2.50 -4.72 -16.80
C ARG A 100 2.89 -6.03 -16.10
N VAL A 101 2.21 -7.12 -16.43
CA VAL A 101 2.52 -8.45 -15.86
C VAL A 101 3.80 -8.99 -16.47
N ASP A 102 3.99 -8.78 -17.77
CA ASP A 102 5.22 -9.16 -18.47
C ASP A 102 6.44 -8.39 -17.96
N GLU A 103 6.29 -7.07 -17.77
CA GLU A 103 7.31 -6.22 -17.15
C GLU A 103 7.68 -6.74 -15.75
N TYR A 104 6.68 -6.93 -14.88
CA TYR A 104 6.92 -7.45 -13.52
C TYR A 104 7.58 -8.83 -13.52
N ASN A 105 7.19 -9.74 -14.43
CA ASN A 105 7.81 -11.06 -14.52
C ASN A 105 9.28 -10.98 -14.95
N ARG A 106 9.64 -9.97 -15.75
CA ARG A 106 11.00 -9.75 -16.24
C ARG A 106 11.87 -9.00 -15.22
N THR A 107 11.34 -8.01 -14.51
CA THR A 107 12.11 -7.08 -13.67
C THR A 107 11.90 -7.29 -12.17
N GLY A 108 10.81 -7.93 -11.77
CA GLY A 108 10.38 -8.08 -10.37
C GLY A 108 9.82 -6.80 -9.74
N VAL A 109 9.60 -5.73 -10.52
CA VAL A 109 9.06 -4.44 -10.07
C VAL A 109 7.84 -4.01 -10.87
#